data_AF-E0WV13-F1
#
_entry.id   AF-E0WV13-F1
#
_cell.length_a   1.000
_cell.length_b   1.000
_cell.length_c   1.000
_cell.angle_alpha   90.00
_cell.angle_beta   90.00
_cell.angle_gamma   90.00
#
_symmetry.space_group_name_H-M   'P 1'
#
loop_
_entity.id
_entity.type
_entity.pdbx_description
1 polymer ?
#
loop_
_entity_poly.entity_id
_entity_poly.type
_entity_poly.pdbx_seq_one_letter_code
_entity_poly.pdbx_strand_id
1 'polypeptide(L)'
;MFYEQDFDQLQAGNDNFTWHVALSDPLPEDNWSGYTGFIHNVLLENYLKDHPAPEDCEFYMCGPPMMNAAVISMLKNLGVEDENIMLDDFGG
;
A
#
# COMPACT_ATOMS: atom_id res chain seq x y z
N MET A 1 7.95 -5.14 13.13
CA MET A 1 6.64 -5.32 12.45
C MET A 1 6.02 -6.63 12.90
N PHE A 2 4.82 -6.98 12.45
CA PHE A 2 4.12 -8.21 12.81
C PHE A 2 3.57 -8.90 11.55
N TYR A 3 3.30 -10.22 11.62
CA TYR A 3 2.88 -11.09 10.51
C TYR A 3 3.81 -11.18 9.29
N GLU A 4 5.03 -10.67 9.38
CA GLU A 4 6.03 -10.73 8.30
C GLU A 4 6.27 -12.17 7.81
N GLN A 5 6.43 -13.13 8.74
CA GLN A 5 6.62 -14.54 8.39
C GLN A 5 5.42 -15.16 7.67
N ASP A 6 4.20 -14.70 7.98
CA ASP A 6 2.99 -15.22 7.36
C ASP A 6 2.89 -14.72 5.91
N PHE A 7 3.17 -13.44 5.68
CA PHE A 7 3.21 -12.87 4.32
C PHE A 7 4.38 -13.40 3.48
N ASP A 8 5.55 -13.64 4.09
CA ASP A 8 6.68 -14.26 3.40
C ASP A 8 6.35 -15.68 2.93
N GLN A 9 5.65 -16.46 3.76
CA GLN A 9 5.18 -17.80 3.36
C GLN A 9 4.14 -17.74 2.25
N LEU A 10 3.20 -16.78 2.32
CA LEU A 10 2.22 -16.56 1.25
C LEU A 10 2.90 -16.19 -0.07
N GLN A 11 3.87 -15.28 -0.04
CA GLN A 11 4.63 -14.88 -1.23
C GLN A 11 5.47 -16.05 -1.79
N ALA A 12 6.12 -16.83 -0.93
CA ALA A 12 6.91 -17.99 -1.36
C ALA A 12 6.05 -19.11 -1.98
N GLY A 13 4.78 -19.21 -1.58
CA GLY A 13 3.86 -20.25 -2.05
C GLY A 13 2.99 -19.85 -3.24
N ASN A 14 2.96 -18.57 -3.63
CA ASN A 14 2.01 -18.06 -4.63
C ASN A 14 2.69 -17.04 -5.56
N ASP A 15 2.97 -17.43 -6.80
CA ASP A 15 3.66 -16.58 -7.80
C ASP A 15 2.91 -15.27 -8.13
N ASN A 16 1.61 -15.22 -7.84
CA ASN A 16 0.74 -14.07 -8.08
C ASN A 16 0.60 -13.13 -6.87
N PHE A 17 1.33 -13.37 -5.77
CA PHE A 17 1.27 -12.54 -4.57
C PHE A 17 2.64 -11.98 -4.22
N THR A 18 2.72 -10.67 -4.07
CA THR A 18 3.88 -9.97 -3.52
C THR A 18 3.43 -8.98 -2.47
N TRP A 19 4.26 -8.76 -1.45
CA TRP A 19 3.98 -7.78 -0.40
C TRP A 19 5.18 -6.89 -0.14
N HIS A 20 4.92 -5.65 0.28
CA HIS A 20 5.94 -4.64 0.50
C HIS A 20 5.67 -3.85 1.78
N VAL A 21 6.74 -3.42 2.43
CA VAL A 21 6.71 -2.59 3.64
C VAL A 21 7.32 -1.24 3.34
N ALA A 22 6.69 -0.19 3.85
CA ALA A 22 7.28 1.15 3.96
C ALA A 22 7.38 1.58 5.42
N LEU A 23 8.57 2.04 5.85
CA LEU A 23 8.74 2.71 7.14
C LEU A 23 8.78 4.21 6.93
N SER A 24 7.85 4.95 7.54
CA SER A 24 7.78 6.41 7.39
C SER A 24 8.93 7.14 8.07
N ASP A 25 9.42 6.58 9.19
CA ASP A 25 10.50 7.14 10.00
C ASP A 25 11.37 5.99 10.57
N PRO A 26 12.19 5.34 9.74
CA PRO A 26 13.05 4.24 10.19
C PRO A 26 14.14 4.75 11.14
N LEU A 27 14.37 4.01 12.22
CA LEU A 27 15.42 4.33 13.20
C LEU A 27 16.76 3.67 12.80
N PRO A 28 17.92 4.20 13.25
CA PRO A 28 19.21 3.59 12.96
C PRO A 28 19.31 2.11 13.36
N GLU A 29 18.71 1.72 14.49
CA GLU A 29 18.67 0.35 14.99
C GLU A 29 17.83 -0.61 14.15
N ASP A 30 16.90 -0.09 13.34
CA ASP A 30 16.10 -0.93 12.43
C ASP A 30 16.97 -1.51 11.31
N ASN A 31 18.13 -0.92 11.03
CA ASN A 31 19.01 -1.28 9.91
C ASN A 31 18.23 -1.42 8.58
N TRP A 32 17.22 -0.57 8.40
CA TRP A 32 16.24 -0.70 7.34
C TRP A 32 16.83 -0.31 5.98
N SER A 33 16.66 -1.19 5.00
CA SER A 33 17.10 -0.99 3.61
C SER A 33 15.94 -1.07 2.60
N GLY A 34 14.71 -1.26 3.08
CA GLY A 34 13.51 -1.29 2.26
C GLY A 34 12.95 0.10 1.95
N TYR A 35 11.69 0.15 1.51
CA TYR A 35 11.05 1.41 1.18
C TYR A 35 10.85 2.32 2.39
N THR A 36 10.96 3.62 2.17
CA THR A 36 10.79 4.64 3.21
C THR A 36 9.79 5.71 2.80
N GLY A 37 9.18 6.35 3.80
CA GLY A 37 8.15 7.36 3.61
C GLY A 37 6.73 6.82 3.74
N PHE A 38 5.74 7.64 3.38
CA PHE A 38 4.33 7.27 3.48
C PHE A 38 3.93 6.24 2.41
N ILE A 39 3.10 5.27 2.81
CA ILE A 39 2.76 4.13 1.96
C ILE A 39 2.11 4.52 0.63
N HIS A 40 1.30 5.59 0.57
CA HIS A 40 0.70 6.06 -0.68
C HIS A 40 1.75 6.54 -1.69
N ASN A 41 2.83 7.19 -1.24
CA ASN A 41 3.92 7.62 -2.12
C ASN A 41 4.78 6.44 -2.57
N VAL A 42 5.04 5.50 -1.66
CA VAL A 42 5.77 4.27 -2.01
C VAL A 42 5.01 3.47 -3.05
N LEU A 43 3.70 3.26 -2.84
CA LEU A 43 2.82 2.57 -3.78
C LEU A 43 2.74 3.29 -5.14
N LEU A 44 2.64 4.62 -5.12
CA LEU A 44 2.61 5.42 -6.34
C LEU A 44 3.92 5.28 -7.13
N GLU A 45 5.06 5.61 -6.52
CA GLU A 45 6.34 5.72 -7.24
C GLU A 45 6.94 4.38 -7.66
N ASN A 46 6.63 3.29 -6.95
CA ASN A 46 7.24 1.99 -7.22
C ASN A 46 6.30 1.01 -7.95
N TYR A 47 5.03 1.38 -8.15
CA TYR A 47 4.07 0.50 -8.80
C TYR A 47 3.03 1.25 -9.65
N LEU A 48 2.16 2.05 -9.05
CA LEU A 48 0.98 2.58 -9.75
C LEU A 48 1.29 3.59 -10.85
N LYS A 49 2.38 4.36 -10.70
CA LYS A 49 2.80 5.37 -11.69
C LYS A 49 3.12 4.76 -13.06
N ASP A 50 3.67 3.55 -13.08
CA ASP A 50 4.05 2.83 -14.29
C ASP A 50 3.04 1.73 -14.65
N HIS A 51 1.95 1.59 -13.88
CA HIS A 51 0.92 0.61 -14.15
C HIS A 51 0.11 1.00 -15.40
N PRO A 52 -0.14 0.09 -16.35
CA PRO A 52 -0.77 0.44 -17.62
C PRO A 52 -2.26 0.83 -17.52
N ALA A 53 -2.95 0.32 -16.49
CA ALA A 53 -4.37 0.59 -16.24
C ALA A 53 -4.68 0.47 -14.74
N PRO A 54 -4.22 1.42 -13.88
CA PRO A 54 -4.49 1.37 -12.44
C PRO A 54 -5.99 1.40 -12.10
N GLU A 55 -6.83 1.94 -12.99
CA GLU A 55 -8.29 1.98 -12.87
C GLU A 55 -8.95 0.59 -12.94
N ASP A 56 -8.30 -0.39 -13.57
CA ASP A 56 -8.79 -1.77 -13.69
C ASP A 56 -8.48 -2.61 -12.44
N CYS A 57 -7.77 -2.05 -11.45
CA CYS A 57 -7.49 -2.70 -10.18
C CYS A 57 -8.56 -2.41 -9.13
N GLU A 58 -8.81 -3.39 -8.26
CA GLU A 58 -9.63 -3.23 -7.05
C GLU A 58 -8.74 -2.93 -5.85
N PHE A 59 -9.03 -1.84 -5.12
CA PHE A 59 -8.22 -1.36 -4.01
C PHE A 59 -8.94 -1.60 -2.68
N TYR A 60 -8.41 -2.53 -1.88
CA TYR A 60 -8.87 -2.78 -0.53
C TYR A 60 -7.93 -2.12 0.48
N MET A 61 -8.48 -1.26 1.35
CA MET A 61 -7.67 -0.49 2.27
C MET A 61 -8.32 -0.27 3.63
N CYS A 62 -7.47 -0.23 4.65
CA CYS A 62 -7.84 0.01 6.03
C CYS A 62 -6.65 0.61 6.77
N GLY A 63 -6.85 1.72 7.47
CA GLY A 63 -5.83 2.32 8.31
C GLY A 63 -6.27 3.65 8.95
N PRO A 64 -5.32 4.44 9.47
CA PRO A 64 -5.64 5.70 10.15
C PRO A 64 -6.27 6.75 9.22
N PRO A 65 -7.09 7.69 9.72
CA PRO A 65 -7.80 8.67 8.89
C PRO A 65 -6.90 9.44 7.90
N MET A 66 -5.70 9.83 8.35
CA MET A 66 -4.71 10.53 7.50
C MET A 66 -4.19 9.65 6.36
N MET A 67 -3.99 8.36 6.61
CA MET A 67 -3.56 7.42 5.57
C MET A 67 -4.69 7.20 4.58
N ASN A 68 -5.92 6.99 5.06
CA ASN A 68 -7.09 6.74 4.22
C ASN A 68 -7.32 7.90 3.26
N ALA A 69 -7.36 9.13 3.78
CA ALA A 69 -7.54 10.32 2.95
C ALA A 69 -6.45 10.48 1.89
N ALA A 70 -5.18 10.22 2.25
CA ALA A 70 -4.05 10.35 1.32
C ALA A 70 -4.09 9.31 0.19
N VAL A 71 -4.35 8.04 0.51
CA VAL A 71 -4.43 6.97 -0.50
C VAL A 71 -5.65 7.20 -1.40
N ILE A 72 -6.83 7.51 -0.85
CA ILE A 72 -8.03 7.77 -1.65
C ILE A 72 -7.81 8.94 -2.61
N SER A 73 -7.21 10.04 -2.13
CA SER A 73 -6.90 11.18 -3.00
C SER A 73 -5.93 10.80 -4.11
N MET A 74 -4.92 9.97 -3.82
CA MET A 74 -3.95 9.51 -4.81
C MET A 74 -4.60 8.61 -5.87
N LEU A 75 -5.45 7.66 -5.46
CA LEU A 75 -6.19 6.78 -6.38
C LEU A 75 -7.16 7.55 -7.27
N LYS A 76 -7.92 8.51 -6.72
CA LYS A 76 -8.80 9.38 -7.51
C LYS A 76 -8.04 10.22 -8.53
N ASN A 77 -6.84 10.70 -8.18
CA ASN A 77 -5.98 11.43 -9.11
C ASN A 77 -5.42 10.55 -10.24
N LEU A 78 -5.34 9.23 -10.03
CA LEU A 78 -4.99 8.25 -11.05
C LEU A 78 -6.18 7.82 -11.91
N GLY A 79 -7.38 8.33 -11.65
CA GLY A 79 -8.60 7.98 -12.40
C GLY A 79 -9.31 6.71 -11.89
N VAL A 80 -8.98 6.22 -10.70
CA VAL A 80 -9.69 5.10 -10.08
C VAL A 80 -11.05 5.59 -9.59
N GLU A 81 -12.12 4.92 -10.03
CA GLU A 81 -13.50 5.22 -9.63
C GLU A 81 -13.83 4.71 -8.22
N ASP A 82 -14.78 5.36 -7.55
CA ASP A 82 -15.17 5.03 -6.17
C ASP A 82 -15.64 3.57 -6.01
N GLU A 83 -16.20 2.97 -7.07
CA GLU A 83 -16.66 1.58 -7.10
C GLU A 83 -15.50 0.57 -6.93
N ASN A 84 -14.26 0.97 -7.28
CA ASN A 84 -13.06 0.14 -7.16
C ASN A 84 -12.24 0.46 -5.89
N ILE A 85 -12.74 1.33 -4.99
CA ILE A 85 -12.06 1.70 -3.75
C ILE A 85 -12.88 1.22 -2.54
N MET A 86 -12.45 0.11 -1.95
CA MET A 86 -13.08 -0.53 -0.79
C MET A 86 -12.35 -0.13 0.49
N LEU A 87 -12.91 0.86 1.19
CA LEU A 87 -12.44 1.32 2.49
C LEU A 87 -13.19 0.62 3.63
N ASP A 88 -12.47 0.02 4.57
CA ASP A 88 -13.00 -0.30 5.89
C ASP A 88 -12.65 0.84 6.87
N ASP A 89 -13.67 1.62 7.25
CA ASP A 89 -13.53 2.80 8.11
C ASP A 89 -13.94 2.47 9.55
N PHE A 90 -12.97 2.48 10.46
CA PHE A 90 -13.19 2.24 11.89
C PHE A 90 -13.66 3.47 12.68
N GLY A 91 -13.93 4.61 12.02
CA GLY A 91 -14.63 5.76 12.61
C GLY A 91 -13.79 6.59 13.59
N GLY A 92 -12.49 6.71 13.31
CA GLY A 92 -11.54 7.50 14.11
C GLY A 92 -11.76 9.01 14.07
#